data_AF-C9PS44-F1
#
_entry.id   AF-C9PS44-F1
#
_cell.length_a   1.000
_cell.length_b   1.000
_cell.length_c   1.000
_cell.angle_alpha   90.00
_cell.angle_beta   90.00
_cell.angle_gamma   90.00
#
_symmetry.space_group_name_H-M   'P 1'
#
loop_
_entity.id
_entity.type
_entity.pdbx_description
1 polymer ?
#
loop_
_entity_poly.entity_id
_entity_poly.type
_entity_poly.pdbx_seq_one_letter_code
_entity_poly.pdbx_strand_id
1 'polypeptide(L)'
;MKKLTSIALAIMIGCSLVACDNEKTTGTTTENIQYTADVQFKKDYEALEKWDKASKVKIEKHFDVITQEYFKHKPSGTRTTEEEAIEFTNKMKKTVEEIFDELEELNIKSPELEDFIEHQKDFYRLAEKTLELTYILLTKSPEEKLEYQSESDEITKESQKFEDEESKLRKKIEEKYKSLMQKEKSN
;
A
#
# COMPACT_ATOMS: atom_id res chain seq x y z
N MET A 1 7.92 26.32 6.31
CA MET A 1 7.04 25.57 5.38
C MET A 1 7.87 24.74 4.40
N LYS A 2 8.38 23.56 4.80
CA LYS A 2 9.07 22.61 3.89
C LYS A 2 9.01 21.13 4.35
N LYS A 3 8.25 20.77 5.40
CA LYS A 3 8.35 19.44 6.05
C LYS A 3 7.18 18.48 5.84
N LEU A 4 5.98 18.97 5.52
CA LEU A 4 4.80 18.11 5.30
C LEU A 4 4.77 17.47 3.91
N THR A 5 5.39 18.10 2.92
CA THR A 5 5.45 17.57 1.55
C THR A 5 6.30 16.30 1.45
N SER A 6 7.21 16.06 2.38
CA SER A 6 8.12 14.90 2.37
C SER A 6 7.44 13.58 2.77
N ILE A 7 6.40 13.61 3.61
CA ILE A 7 5.69 12.39 4.04
C ILE A 7 4.83 11.85 2.88
N ALA A 8 4.15 12.74 2.16
CA ALA A 8 3.40 12.37 0.96
C ALA A 8 4.31 11.97 -0.22
N LEU A 9 5.54 12.49 -0.30
CA LEU A 9 6.46 12.20 -1.40
C LEU A 9 7.18 10.85 -1.25
N ALA A 10 7.41 10.37 -0.03
CA ALA A 10 8.08 9.08 0.22
C ALA A 10 7.25 7.90 -0.31
N ILE A 11 5.92 7.96 -0.16
CA ILE A 11 4.99 6.90 -0.58
C ILE A 11 4.83 6.84 -2.12
N MET A 12 4.99 7.97 -2.82
CA MET A 12 4.76 8.06 -4.27
C MET A 12 5.89 7.51 -5.16
N ILE A 13 7.06 7.18 -4.62
CA ILE A 13 8.21 6.72 -5.45
C ILE A 13 8.07 5.24 -5.88
N GLY A 14 7.16 4.47 -5.27
CA GLY A 14 6.90 3.07 -5.63
C GLY A 14 6.09 2.85 -6.91
N CYS A 15 5.42 3.87 -7.45
CA CYS A 15 4.47 3.73 -8.56
C CYS A 15 5.06 3.99 -9.95
N SER A 16 6.31 3.58 -10.14
CA SER A 16 6.96 3.66 -11.45
C SER A 16 6.56 2.48 -12.34
N LEU A 17 5.55 2.72 -13.20
CA LEU A 17 5.42 2.22 -14.58
C LEU A 17 5.54 0.70 -14.81
N VAL A 18 4.39 0.02 -14.97
CA VAL A 18 4.25 -0.96 -16.05
C VAL A 18 2.84 -0.88 -16.64
N ALA A 19 2.79 -0.74 -17.95
CA ALA A 19 1.62 -0.58 -18.80
C ALA A 19 0.55 -1.67 -18.57
N CYS A 20 -0.70 -1.26 -18.73
CA CYS A 20 -1.82 -2.16 -18.93
C CYS A 20 -1.63 -2.90 -20.26
N ASP A 21 -1.80 -4.22 -20.25
CA ASP A 21 -2.41 -4.84 -21.42
C ASP A 21 -3.32 -6.03 -21.07
N ASN A 22 -4.51 -5.93 -21.66
CA ASN A 22 -5.58 -6.87 -21.92
C ASN A 22 -6.43 -7.53 -20.82
N GLU A 23 -7.73 -7.25 -20.98
CA GLU A 23 -8.87 -8.07 -20.58
C GLU A 23 -8.77 -9.50 -21.14
N LYS A 24 -9.20 -10.47 -20.33
CA LYS A 24 -10.16 -11.49 -20.75
C LYS A 24 -10.78 -12.15 -19.54
N THR A 25 -12.11 -12.10 -19.51
CA THR A 25 -12.99 -12.89 -18.66
C THR A 25 -12.88 -14.36 -19.03
N THR A 26 -12.72 -15.21 -18.03
CA THR A 26 -13.36 -16.54 -18.00
C THR A 26 -13.39 -17.02 -16.56
N GLY A 27 -14.60 -17.25 -16.03
CA GLY A 27 -14.79 -17.93 -14.76
C GLY A 27 -14.25 -19.36 -14.86
N THR A 28 -13.72 -19.89 -13.77
CA THR A 28 -13.33 -21.30 -13.72
C THR A 28 -13.61 -21.84 -12.32
N THR A 29 -14.36 -22.94 -12.31
CA THR A 29 -14.68 -23.81 -11.20
C THR A 29 -13.42 -24.18 -10.42
N THR A 30 -13.45 -24.02 -9.10
CA THR A 30 -12.32 -24.32 -8.20
C THR A 30 -12.17 -25.83 -8.05
N GLU A 31 -11.36 -26.46 -8.89
CA GLU A 31 -10.76 -27.76 -8.57
C GLU A 31 -9.56 -27.53 -7.64
N ASN A 32 -9.49 -28.29 -6.54
CA ASN A 32 -8.32 -28.34 -5.65
C ASN A 32 -7.17 -29.05 -6.39
N ILE A 33 -6.51 -28.34 -7.31
CA ILE A 33 -5.33 -28.80 -8.02
C ILE A 33 -4.12 -28.54 -7.11
N GLN A 34 -3.45 -29.61 -6.67
CA GLN A 34 -2.20 -29.51 -5.92
C GLN A 34 -1.05 -29.30 -6.91
N TYR A 35 -0.49 -28.08 -6.94
CA TYR A 35 0.65 -27.74 -7.78
C TYR A 35 1.97 -28.20 -7.14
N THR A 36 3.01 -28.32 -7.97
CA THR A 36 4.39 -28.39 -7.44
C THR A 36 4.74 -27.08 -6.75
N ALA A 37 5.66 -27.11 -5.79
CA ALA A 37 6.03 -25.92 -5.00
C ALA A 37 6.42 -24.71 -5.88
N ASP A 38 7.19 -24.95 -6.95
CA ASP A 38 7.63 -23.89 -7.88
C ASP A 38 6.46 -23.29 -8.70
N VAL A 39 5.50 -24.13 -9.12
CA VAL A 39 4.32 -23.66 -9.86
C VAL A 39 3.35 -22.91 -8.94
N GLN A 40 3.19 -23.39 -7.70
CA GLN A 40 2.40 -22.70 -6.68
C GLN A 40 3.01 -21.33 -6.35
N PHE A 41 4.33 -21.28 -6.11
CA PHE A 41 5.05 -20.04 -5.85
C PHE A 41 4.83 -19.02 -6.97
N LYS A 42 4.98 -19.44 -8.24
CA LYS A 42 4.80 -18.57 -9.41
C LYS A 42 3.39 -17.98 -9.46
N LYS A 43 2.37 -18.84 -9.37
CA LYS A 43 0.96 -18.44 -9.40
C LYS A 43 0.63 -17.46 -8.27
N ASP A 44 1.07 -17.78 -7.06
CA ASP A 44 0.81 -16.95 -5.88
C ASP A 44 1.52 -15.61 -5.95
N TYR A 45 2.77 -15.59 -6.44
CA TYR A 45 3.52 -14.36 -6.63
C TYR A 45 2.85 -13.44 -7.67
N GLU A 46 2.44 -13.97 -8.82
CA GLU A 46 1.74 -13.19 -9.86
C GLU A 46 0.40 -12.64 -9.35
N ALA A 47 -0.35 -13.42 -8.57
CA ALA A 47 -1.60 -12.97 -7.95
C ALA A 47 -1.35 -11.83 -6.94
N LEU A 48 -0.33 -12.00 -6.09
CA LEU A 48 0.04 -11.02 -5.07
C LEU A 48 0.53 -9.71 -5.68
N GLU A 49 1.36 -9.75 -6.72
CA GLU A 49 1.82 -8.55 -7.43
C GLU A 49 0.66 -7.76 -8.06
N LYS A 50 -0.30 -8.48 -8.64
CA LYS A 50 -1.49 -7.85 -9.23
C LYS A 50 -2.36 -7.18 -8.17
N TRP A 51 -2.55 -7.85 -7.03
CA TRP A 51 -3.28 -7.30 -5.89
C TRP A 51 -2.56 -6.08 -5.31
N ASP A 52 -1.27 -6.16 -5.03
CA ASP A 52 -0.47 -5.06 -4.43
C ASP A 52 -0.56 -3.80 -5.30
N LYS A 53 -0.40 -3.95 -6.62
CA LYS A 53 -0.56 -2.84 -7.56
C LYS A 53 -1.96 -2.23 -7.53
N ALA A 54 -3.02 -3.04 -7.50
CA ALA A 54 -4.40 -2.54 -7.46
C ALA A 54 -4.71 -1.84 -6.13
N SER A 55 -4.23 -2.40 -5.02
CA SER A 55 -4.42 -1.91 -3.66
C SER A 55 -3.67 -0.59 -3.43
N LYS A 56 -2.45 -0.44 -3.97
CA LYS A 56 -1.72 0.85 -3.96
C LYS A 56 -2.52 1.97 -4.63
N VAL A 57 -3.13 1.72 -5.79
CA VAL A 57 -3.98 2.72 -6.47
C VAL A 57 -5.18 3.15 -5.62
N LYS A 58 -5.77 2.24 -4.83
CA LYS A 58 -6.87 2.60 -3.92
C LYS A 58 -6.41 3.55 -2.82
N ILE A 59 -5.25 3.31 -2.24
CA ILE A 59 -4.65 4.16 -1.20
C ILE A 59 -4.20 5.51 -1.77
N GLU A 60 -3.58 5.53 -2.95
CA GLU A 60 -3.16 6.76 -3.63
C GLU A 60 -4.33 7.74 -3.84
N LYS A 61 -5.53 7.24 -4.15
CA LYS A 61 -6.72 8.08 -4.27
C LYS A 61 -7.04 8.85 -2.98
N HIS A 62 -6.76 8.28 -1.80
CA HIS A 62 -6.94 8.99 -0.53
C HIS A 62 -5.89 10.08 -0.34
N PHE A 63 -4.64 9.84 -0.75
CA PHE A 63 -3.61 10.88 -0.79
C PHE A 63 -3.91 11.99 -1.80
N ASP A 64 -4.51 11.66 -2.95
CA ASP A 64 -4.96 12.64 -3.94
C ASP A 64 -6.07 13.52 -3.41
N VAL A 65 -7.05 12.95 -2.69
CA VAL A 65 -8.10 13.73 -2.01
C VAL A 65 -7.48 14.72 -1.04
N ILE A 66 -6.51 14.28 -0.22
CA ILE A 66 -5.79 15.20 0.67
C ILE A 66 -5.11 16.31 -0.14
N THR A 67 -4.48 15.95 -1.25
CA THR A 67 -3.72 16.91 -2.06
C THR A 67 -4.60 17.93 -2.75
N GLN A 68 -5.76 17.51 -3.26
CA GLN A 68 -6.70 18.36 -3.99
C GLN A 68 -7.52 19.23 -3.04
N GLU A 69 -8.14 18.63 -2.03
CA GLU A 69 -9.02 19.36 -1.11
C GLU A 69 -8.26 20.37 -0.25
N TYR A 70 -7.06 20.01 0.25
CA TYR A 70 -6.35 20.85 1.23
C TYR A 70 -5.29 21.77 0.65
N PHE A 71 -4.55 21.36 -0.38
CA PHE A 71 -3.50 22.22 -0.93
C PHE A 71 -3.95 23.07 -2.13
N LYS A 72 -5.01 22.67 -2.86
CA LYS A 72 -5.44 23.38 -4.08
C LYS A 72 -6.71 24.21 -3.91
N HIS A 73 -7.64 23.82 -3.03
CA HIS A 73 -9.00 24.38 -3.04
C HIS A 73 -9.48 25.03 -1.73
N LYS A 74 -8.86 24.77 -0.56
CA LYS A 74 -9.21 25.52 0.66
C LYS A 74 -8.63 26.94 0.62
N PRO A 75 -9.45 27.98 0.91
CA PRO A 75 -8.94 29.33 1.13
C PRO A 75 -7.90 29.31 2.25
N SER A 76 -6.78 30.01 2.04
CA SER A 76 -5.70 30.13 3.03
C SER A 76 -6.29 30.46 4.41
N GLY A 77 -6.06 29.59 5.40
CA GLY A 77 -6.54 29.76 6.77
C GLY A 77 -7.81 29.01 7.15
N THR A 78 -8.48 28.33 6.21
CA THR A 78 -9.66 27.49 6.52
C THR A 78 -9.22 26.09 6.94
N ARG A 79 -9.56 25.68 8.16
CA ARG A 79 -9.24 24.32 8.67
C ARG A 79 -10.25 23.29 8.17
N THR A 80 -9.87 22.02 8.23
CA THR A 80 -10.81 20.89 8.13
C THR A 80 -11.66 20.86 9.39
N THR A 81 -12.97 20.61 9.25
CA THR A 81 -13.78 20.36 10.45
C THR A 81 -13.47 18.97 11.01
N GLU A 82 -13.81 18.74 12.27
CA GLU A 82 -13.60 17.42 12.87
C GLU A 82 -14.49 16.37 12.19
N GLU A 83 -15.71 16.74 11.77
CA GLU A 83 -16.62 15.86 11.04
C GLU A 83 -16.06 15.45 9.67
N GLU A 84 -15.51 16.40 8.91
CA GLU A 84 -14.83 16.13 7.63
C GLU A 84 -13.68 15.14 7.85
N ALA A 85 -12.83 15.39 8.85
CA ALA A 85 -11.69 14.52 9.16
C ALA A 85 -12.11 13.10 9.58
N ILE A 86 -13.18 12.97 10.37
CA ILE A 86 -13.75 11.66 10.76
C ILE A 86 -14.28 10.93 9.54
N GLU A 87 -15.03 11.59 8.66
CA GLU A 87 -15.57 10.98 7.45
C GLU A 87 -14.45 10.43 6.55
N PHE A 88 -13.40 11.23 6.31
CA PHE A 88 -12.26 10.79 5.51
C PHE A 88 -11.50 9.64 6.15
N THR A 89 -11.26 9.72 7.46
CA THR A 89 -10.58 8.64 8.22
C THR A 89 -11.37 7.34 8.11
N ASN A 90 -12.69 7.37 8.28
CA ASN A 90 -13.53 6.19 8.18
C ASN A 90 -13.53 5.58 6.77
N LYS A 91 -13.59 6.42 5.72
CA LYS A 91 -13.50 5.93 4.32
C LYS A 91 -12.16 5.25 4.05
N MET A 92 -11.08 5.81 4.58
CA MET A 92 -9.74 5.27 4.45
C MET A 92 -9.60 3.94 5.21
N LYS A 93 -10.05 3.85 6.46
CA LYS A 93 -10.06 2.61 7.25
C LYS A 93 -10.81 1.49 6.55
N LYS A 94 -12.01 1.78 6.03
CA LYS A 94 -12.79 0.84 5.22
C LYS A 94 -12.02 0.35 3.98
N THR A 95 -11.25 1.23 3.33
CA THR A 95 -10.45 0.85 2.16
C THR A 95 -9.31 -0.10 2.55
N VAL A 96 -8.68 0.10 3.70
CA VAL A 96 -7.62 -0.80 4.21
C VAL A 96 -8.21 -2.16 4.61
N GLU A 97 -9.38 -2.17 5.26
CA GLU A 97 -10.12 -3.40 5.54
C GLU A 97 -10.43 -4.18 4.25
N GLU A 98 -10.98 -3.51 3.23
CA GLU A 98 -11.25 -4.12 1.91
C GLU A 98 -9.97 -4.68 1.25
N ILE A 99 -8.83 -3.99 1.41
CA ILE A 99 -7.54 -4.46 0.89
C ILE A 99 -7.11 -5.76 1.57
N PHE A 100 -7.34 -5.89 2.89
CA PHE A 100 -7.03 -7.11 3.63
C PHE A 100 -7.98 -8.25 3.30
N ASP A 101 -9.27 -7.98 3.16
CA ASP A 101 -10.24 -8.98 2.72
C ASP A 101 -9.85 -9.53 1.33
N GLU A 102 -9.51 -8.66 0.39
CA GLU A 102 -9.04 -9.05 -0.95
C GLU A 102 -7.74 -9.86 -0.92
N LEU A 103 -6.83 -9.56 0.01
CA LEU A 103 -5.59 -10.33 0.21
C LEU A 103 -5.87 -11.74 0.70
N GLU A 104 -6.79 -11.88 1.66
CA GLU A 104 -7.21 -13.18 2.18
C GLU A 104 -7.89 -14.03 1.10
N GLU A 105 -8.69 -13.39 0.24
CA GLU A 105 -9.34 -14.05 -0.92
C GLU A 105 -8.35 -14.60 -1.95
N LEU A 106 -7.13 -14.04 -2.05
CA LEU A 106 -6.09 -14.62 -2.91
C LEU A 106 -5.70 -16.04 -2.48
N ASN A 107 -5.90 -16.37 -1.20
CA ASN A 107 -5.70 -17.71 -0.65
C ASN A 107 -4.28 -18.25 -0.93
N ILE A 108 -3.26 -17.40 -0.77
CA ILE A 108 -1.86 -17.72 -1.04
C ILE A 108 -1.41 -18.95 -0.25
N LYS A 109 -0.73 -19.90 -0.92
CA LYS A 109 -0.29 -21.17 -0.34
C LYS A 109 1.22 -21.33 -0.28
N SER A 110 1.96 -20.50 -1.00
CA SER A 110 3.41 -20.52 -1.01
C SER A 110 3.98 -20.00 0.32
N PRO A 111 4.62 -20.85 1.15
CA PRO A 111 5.18 -20.42 2.44
C PRO A 111 6.32 -19.41 2.27
N GLU A 112 6.97 -19.40 1.11
CA GLU A 112 8.05 -18.46 0.81
C GLU A 112 7.58 -17.02 0.59
N LEU A 113 6.26 -16.81 0.49
CA LEU A 113 5.67 -15.48 0.39
C LEU A 113 5.12 -14.97 1.72
N GLU A 114 5.12 -15.78 2.80
CA GLU A 114 4.54 -15.40 4.10
C GLU A 114 5.17 -14.10 4.66
N ASP A 115 6.50 -14.04 4.72
CA ASP A 115 7.21 -12.84 5.20
C ASP A 115 6.85 -11.59 4.39
N PHE A 116 6.69 -11.74 3.07
CA PHE A 116 6.36 -10.63 2.19
C PHE A 116 4.89 -10.21 2.30
N ILE A 117 3.97 -11.15 2.51
CA ILE A 117 2.56 -10.88 2.78
C ILE A 117 2.40 -10.10 4.09
N GLU A 118 3.06 -10.53 5.17
CA GLU A 118 3.03 -9.82 6.44
C GLU A 118 3.64 -8.41 6.29
N HIS A 119 4.73 -8.29 5.53
CA HIS A 119 5.31 -6.99 5.21
C HIS A 119 4.33 -6.09 4.44
N GLN A 120 3.60 -6.61 3.45
CA GLN A 120 2.56 -5.81 2.76
C GLN A 120 1.41 -5.42 3.70
N LYS A 121 1.01 -6.27 4.66
CA LYS A 121 0.00 -5.88 5.65
C LYS A 121 0.48 -4.71 6.50
N ASP A 122 1.74 -4.75 6.93
CA ASP A 122 2.34 -3.68 7.72
C ASP A 122 2.46 -2.38 6.92
N PHE A 123 2.71 -2.44 5.61
CA PHE A 123 2.62 -1.27 4.72
C PHE A 123 1.26 -0.58 4.83
N TYR A 124 0.17 -1.33 4.63
CA TYR A 124 -1.17 -0.75 4.59
C TYR A 124 -1.62 -0.24 5.97
N ARG A 125 -1.20 -0.90 7.07
CA ARG A 125 -1.41 -0.37 8.43
C ARG A 125 -0.64 0.92 8.67
N LEU A 126 0.59 1.03 8.17
CA LEU A 126 1.38 2.24 8.29
C LEU A 126 0.79 3.38 7.44
N ALA A 127 0.30 3.07 6.24
CA ALA A 127 -0.43 4.00 5.40
C ALA A 127 -1.71 4.51 6.09
N GLU A 128 -2.45 3.62 6.76
CA GLU A 128 -3.63 3.96 7.56
C GLU A 128 -3.28 4.98 8.65
N LYS A 129 -2.30 4.65 9.51
CA LYS A 129 -1.83 5.55 10.58
C LYS A 129 -1.38 6.91 10.05
N THR A 130 -0.63 6.89 8.94
CA THR A 130 -0.11 8.12 8.32
C THR A 130 -1.24 9.03 7.83
N LEU A 131 -2.24 8.44 7.17
CA LEU A 131 -3.40 9.17 6.65
C LEU A 131 -4.28 9.68 7.80
N GLU A 132 -4.55 8.86 8.81
CA GLU A 132 -5.31 9.26 10.00
C GLU A 132 -4.66 10.45 10.72
N LEU A 133 -3.35 10.36 11.00
CA LEU A 133 -2.62 11.47 11.61
C LEU A 133 -2.67 12.72 10.72
N THR A 134 -2.53 12.56 9.41
CA THR A 134 -2.62 13.69 8.47
C THR A 134 -3.97 14.38 8.55
N TYR A 135 -5.09 13.64 8.57
CA TYR A 135 -6.42 14.21 8.72
C TYR A 135 -6.61 14.92 10.06
N ILE A 136 -6.13 14.34 11.16
CA ILE A 136 -6.15 14.97 12.47
C ILE A 136 -5.40 16.31 12.42
N LEU A 137 -4.17 16.32 11.90
CA LEU A 137 -3.33 17.53 11.83
C LEU A 137 -3.94 18.63 10.97
N LEU A 138 -4.84 18.32 10.03
CA LEU A 138 -5.54 19.33 9.23
C LEU A 138 -6.62 20.08 10.02
N THR A 139 -7.13 19.50 11.11
CA THR A 139 -8.09 20.16 12.03
C THR A 139 -7.39 21.07 13.05
N LYS A 140 -6.09 20.85 13.30
CA LYS A 140 -5.34 21.49 14.39
C LYS A 140 -4.67 22.82 13.98
N SER A 141 -4.52 23.72 14.96
CA SER A 141 -3.67 24.92 14.86
C SER A 141 -2.19 24.56 14.77
N PRO A 142 -1.33 25.45 14.28
CA PRO A 142 0.12 25.23 14.29
C PRO A 142 0.69 24.86 15.67
N GLU A 143 0.14 25.44 16.75
CA GLU A 143 0.55 25.19 18.13
C GLU A 143 0.12 23.79 18.58
N GLU A 144 -1.13 23.41 18.32
CA GLU A 144 -1.66 22.07 18.65
C GLU A 144 -0.94 20.95 17.86
N LYS A 145 -0.46 21.23 16.64
CA LYS A 145 0.32 20.25 15.86
C LYS A 145 1.63 19.85 16.53
N LEU A 146 2.18 20.67 17.43
CA LEU A 146 3.42 20.34 18.14
C LEU A 146 3.24 19.14 19.08
N GLU A 147 2.02 18.92 19.59
CA GLU A 147 1.71 17.77 20.46
C GLU A 147 1.86 16.43 19.74
N TYR A 148 1.66 16.43 18.42
CA TYR A 148 1.73 15.24 17.56
C TYR A 148 3.11 15.07 16.89
N GLN A 149 4.07 15.94 17.20
CA GLN A 149 5.37 15.92 16.52
C GLN A 149 6.13 14.61 16.75
N SER A 150 6.06 14.06 17.98
CA SER A 150 6.71 12.77 18.29
C SER A 150 6.12 11.63 17.48
N GLU A 151 4.80 11.59 17.34
CA GLU A 151 4.09 10.56 16.57
C GLU A 151 4.40 10.68 15.08
N SER A 152 4.45 11.91 14.54
CA SER A 152 4.86 12.16 13.16
C SER A 152 6.30 11.73 12.90
N ASP A 153 7.21 11.95 13.86
CA ASP A 153 8.61 11.54 13.75
C ASP A 153 8.77 10.01 13.84
N GLU A 154 7.92 9.33 14.63
CA GLU A 154 7.87 7.87 14.73
C GLU A 154 7.39 7.23 13.44
N ILE A 155 6.25 7.71 12.89
CA ILE A 155 5.75 7.26 11.58
C ILE A 155 6.82 7.45 10.49
N THR A 156 7.53 8.58 10.49
CA THR A 156 8.60 8.83 9.50
C THR A 156 9.72 7.80 9.60
N LYS A 157 10.12 7.42 10.83
CA LYS A 157 11.15 6.39 11.05
C LYS A 157 10.65 5.00 10.65
N GLU A 158 9.40 4.66 10.98
CA GLU A 158 8.77 3.41 10.58
C GLU A 158 8.73 3.30 9.06
N SER A 159 8.33 4.36 8.35
CA SER A 159 8.31 4.38 6.88
C SER A 159 9.70 4.19 6.26
N GLN A 160 10.73 4.83 6.80
CA GLN A 160 12.10 4.65 6.32
C GLN A 160 12.60 3.21 6.52
N LYS A 161 12.33 2.63 7.69
CA LYS A 161 12.68 1.23 7.96
C LYS A 161 11.93 0.28 7.04
N PHE A 162 10.66 0.56 6.78
CA PHE A 162 9.82 -0.20 5.88
C PHE A 162 10.39 -0.26 4.46
N GLU A 163 10.80 0.88 3.90
CA GLU A 163 11.39 0.98 2.56
C GLU A 163 12.67 0.13 2.41
N ASP A 164 13.54 0.17 3.43
CA ASP A 164 14.79 -0.60 3.46
C ASP A 164 14.55 -2.13 3.49
N GLU A 165 13.49 -2.56 4.18
CA GLU A 165 13.10 -3.97 4.30
C GLU A 165 12.36 -4.46 3.06
N GLU A 166 11.45 -3.65 2.50
CA GLU A 166 10.70 -3.93 1.27
C GLU A 166 11.65 -4.20 0.09
N SER A 167 12.66 -3.35 -0.09
CA SER A 167 13.64 -3.50 -1.17
C SER A 167 14.39 -4.85 -1.11
N LYS A 168 14.73 -5.30 0.11
CA LYS A 168 15.42 -6.58 0.31
C LYS A 168 14.51 -7.77 0.06
N LEU A 169 13.30 -7.75 0.60
CA LEU A 169 12.30 -8.82 0.45
C LEU A 169 11.88 -8.97 -1.00
N ARG A 170 11.52 -7.86 -1.66
CA ARG A 170 11.11 -7.84 -3.07
C ARG A 170 12.22 -8.36 -3.98
N LYS A 171 13.47 -7.92 -3.79
CA LYS A 171 14.60 -8.42 -4.57
C LYS A 171 14.78 -9.94 -4.45
N LYS A 172 14.73 -10.48 -3.24
CA LYS A 172 14.86 -11.93 -2.98
C LYS A 172 13.78 -12.73 -3.72
N ILE A 173 12.53 -12.28 -3.65
CA ILE A 173 11.39 -12.97 -4.28
C ILE A 173 11.44 -12.85 -5.80
N GLU A 174 11.76 -11.66 -6.33
CA GLU A 174 11.92 -11.44 -7.77
C GLU A 174 13.05 -12.28 -8.38
N GLU A 175 14.19 -12.40 -7.70
CA GLU A 175 15.30 -13.24 -8.16
C GLU A 175 14.87 -14.70 -8.28
N LYS A 176 14.13 -15.21 -7.30
CA LYS A 176 13.55 -16.55 -7.36
C LYS A 176 12.59 -16.68 -8.54
N TYR A 177 11.62 -15.77 -8.67
CA TYR A 177 10.65 -15.78 -9.78
C TYR A 177 11.34 -15.78 -11.16
N LYS A 178 12.32 -14.88 -11.35
CA LYS A 178 13.13 -14.80 -12.58
C LYS A 178 13.88 -16.11 -12.87
N SER A 179 14.44 -16.76 -11.86
CA SER A 179 15.14 -18.04 -12.02
C SER A 179 14.22 -19.17 -12.49
N LEU A 180 12.98 -19.22 -11.99
CA LEU A 180 11.97 -20.20 -12.39
C LEU A 180 11.55 -19.98 -13.85
N MET A 181 11.31 -18.73 -14.23
CA MET A 181 10.96 -18.35 -15.62
C MET A 181 12.06 -18.69 -16.63
N GLN A 182 13.33 -18.63 -16.24
CA GLN A 182 14.45 -19.00 -17.11
C GLN A 182 14.59 -20.52 -17.29
N LYS A 183 14.34 -21.30 -16.24
CA LYS A 183 14.33 -22.77 -16.32
C LYS A 183 13.24 -23.28 -17.26
N GLU A 184 12.06 -22.67 -17.26
CA GLU A 184 10.95 -23.03 -18.17
C GLU A 184 11.29 -22.76 -19.64
N LYS A 185 12.09 -21.74 -19.95
CA LYS A 185 12.51 -21.42 -21.33
C LYS A 185 13.65 -22.29 -21.86
N SER A 186 14.31 -23.05 -20.98
CA SER A 186 15.48 -23.88 -21.31
C SER A 186 15.14 -25.36 -21.48
N ASN A 187 13.87 -25.74 -21.22
CA ASN A 187 13.28 -27.05 -21.44
C ASN A 187 12.34 -27.03 -22.64
#